data_AF-A0A9X2E2K5-F1
#
_entry.id   AF-A0A9X2E2K5-F1
#
_cell.length_a   1.000
_cell.length_b   1.000
_cell.length_c   1.000
_cell.angle_alpha   90.00
_cell.angle_beta   90.00
_cell.angle_gamma   90.00
#
_symmetry.space_group_name_H-M   'P 1'
#
loop_
_entity.id
_entity.type
_entity.pdbx_description
1 polymer ?
#
loop_
_entity_poly.entity_id
_entity_poly.type
_entity_poly.pdbx_seq_one_letter_code
_entity_poly.pdbx_strand_id
1 'polypeptide(L)'
;MKTTVEKLSPTRVKLAISVTPDELGPSITHAYGHIAEQINVPGFRKGKVPPAIVDQRVGKAAVLEHAVNEGLDGFYREAVRETEVRPLGRPQADIVAWPSDKDFTGDLELAIEVDVRPEVDVPDYEGIELTVDAAEVTDADVDAELDRLRSRFGTLVTVDRPAKTGDFAQIDLIATIDGVEVDTANAISYELGSGELIEGIDEALDSLTAGESTTFTAPLLGGDHAGEQAEIAVTLTAVKERELPDADDDFAQIASEFDTIAELRASLQEQAAQQKTFGQGGQAREKLVDALLALVEVPVPASLVEDEVHRHLEGENRLEDDEHRAEVTEASEKTFKTQILLDHVVEQEKVQVSQDELTQYLIQGAAQYGMEPNEFIKILSENNQIGQMVGEVARNKALAIVLGKAKVVDTDGKAVDLTAFTAVPGDEDEKDEASVDAPADEAPSADEAPVVDEAPAAEDAPVVDEPAEEPVPAPKKKRAPAKKKVAAPAEETPAAE
;
A
#
# COMPACT_ATOMS: atom_id res chain seq x y z
N MET A 1 -5.83 3.93 -38.03
CA MET A 1 -6.06 5.15 -37.25
C MET A 1 -4.76 5.93 -37.34
N LYS A 2 -4.77 7.27 -37.35
CA LYS A 2 -3.50 8.02 -37.40
C LYS A 2 -3.25 8.75 -36.10
N THR A 3 -2.18 8.38 -35.41
CA THR A 3 -1.79 8.96 -34.12
C THR A 3 -0.49 9.73 -34.27
N THR A 4 -0.43 10.96 -33.75
CA THR A 4 0.79 11.76 -33.64
C THR A 4 1.04 12.10 -32.18
N VAL A 5 2.25 11.87 -31.69
CA VAL A 5 2.66 12.20 -30.32
C VAL A 5 3.41 13.53 -30.32
N GLU A 6 2.96 14.47 -29.51
CA GLU A 6 3.65 15.72 -29.22
C GLU A 6 4.09 15.72 -27.74
N LYS A 7 5.40 15.80 -27.47
CA LYS A 7 5.93 15.90 -26.10
C LYS A 7 5.73 17.34 -25.61
N LEU A 8 4.90 17.53 -24.58
CA LEU A 8 4.65 18.84 -23.96
C LEU A 8 5.67 19.16 -22.86
N SER A 9 6.05 18.14 -22.10
CA SER A 9 7.10 18.17 -21.07
C SER A 9 7.77 16.78 -20.97
N PRO A 10 8.82 16.61 -20.14
CA PRO A 10 9.41 15.28 -19.89
C PRO A 10 8.40 14.24 -19.35
N THR A 11 7.33 14.71 -18.74
CA THR A 11 6.32 13.91 -18.02
C THR A 11 4.92 14.03 -18.61
N ARG A 12 4.73 14.74 -19.73
CA ARG A 12 3.40 14.94 -20.33
C ARG A 12 3.46 14.96 -21.85
N VAL A 13 2.54 14.25 -22.48
CA VAL A 13 2.39 14.21 -23.94
C VAL A 13 0.97 14.54 -24.36
N LYS A 14 0.84 14.98 -25.60
CA LYS A 14 -0.42 15.16 -26.31
C LYS A 14 -0.48 14.19 -27.47
N LEU A 15 -1.50 13.35 -27.48
CA LEU A 15 -1.84 12.45 -28.57
C LEU A 15 -2.86 13.15 -29.47
N ALA A 16 -2.43 13.52 -30.68
CA ALA A 16 -3.32 13.97 -31.73
C ALA A 16 -3.75 12.76 -32.56
N ILE A 17 -5.02 12.40 -32.42
CA ILE A 17 -5.62 11.20 -32.98
C ILE A 17 -6.60 11.61 -34.08
N SER A 18 -6.44 11.04 -35.28
CA SER A 18 -7.37 11.16 -36.39
C SER A 18 -8.04 9.81 -36.63
N VAL A 19 -9.34 9.75 -36.39
CA VAL A 19 -10.17 8.56 -36.62
C VAL A 19 -10.96 8.79 -37.90
N THR A 20 -10.74 7.93 -38.89
CA THR A 20 -11.45 8.02 -40.18
C THR A 20 -12.91 7.56 -40.07
N PRO A 21 -13.80 7.94 -40.99
CA PRO A 21 -15.20 7.48 -40.98
C PRO A 21 -15.35 5.95 -40.97
N ASP A 22 -14.45 5.23 -41.65
CA ASP A 22 -14.46 3.76 -41.70
C ASP A 22 -14.15 3.15 -40.33
N GLU A 23 -13.27 3.80 -39.56
CA GLU A 23 -12.88 3.38 -38.20
C GLU A 23 -13.93 3.76 -37.15
N LEU A 24 -14.66 4.85 -37.38
CA LEU A 24 -15.78 5.28 -36.52
C LEU A 24 -17.07 4.48 -36.79
N GLY A 25 -17.21 3.89 -37.97
CA GLY A 25 -18.38 3.13 -38.40
C GLY A 25 -18.86 2.03 -37.43
N PRO A 26 -17.97 1.20 -36.87
CA PRO A 26 -18.31 0.24 -35.82
C PRO A 26 -18.95 0.90 -34.59
N SER A 27 -18.38 1.99 -34.08
CA SER A 27 -18.90 2.73 -32.92
C SER A 27 -20.27 3.36 -33.22
N ILE A 28 -20.48 3.89 -34.42
CA ILE A 28 -21.78 4.39 -34.87
C ILE A 28 -22.82 3.26 -34.90
N THR A 29 -22.45 2.09 -35.43
CA THR A 29 -23.34 0.93 -35.49
C THR A 29 -23.73 0.46 -34.09
N HIS A 30 -22.77 0.44 -33.16
CA HIS A 30 -23.01 0.12 -31.77
C HIS A 30 -23.96 1.13 -31.10
N ALA A 31 -23.70 2.42 -31.30
CA ALA A 31 -24.52 3.49 -30.75
C ALA A 31 -25.98 3.41 -31.19
N TYR A 32 -26.24 3.10 -32.47
CA TYR A 32 -27.60 2.86 -32.95
C TYR A 32 -28.29 1.71 -32.21
N GLY A 33 -27.58 0.61 -31.96
CA GLY A 33 -28.10 -0.54 -31.20
C GLY A 33 -28.45 -0.16 -29.76
N HIS A 34 -27.51 0.48 -29.06
CA HIS A 34 -27.67 0.85 -27.67
C HIS A 34 -28.79 1.89 -27.47
N ILE A 35 -28.84 2.93 -28.32
CA ILE A 35 -29.93 3.92 -28.29
C ILE A 35 -31.28 3.24 -28.57
N ALA A 36 -31.35 2.31 -29.53
CA ALA A 36 -32.57 1.58 -29.85
C ALA A 36 -33.12 0.74 -28.68
N GLU A 37 -32.28 0.31 -27.74
CA GLU A 37 -32.69 -0.41 -26.53
C GLU A 37 -33.27 0.53 -25.47
N GLN A 38 -32.75 1.75 -25.39
CA GLN A 38 -33.16 2.76 -24.41
C GLN A 38 -34.47 3.46 -24.81
N ILE A 39 -34.66 3.76 -26.10
CA ILE A 39 -35.83 4.48 -26.57
C ILE A 39 -37.08 3.59 -26.68
N ASN A 40 -38.24 4.16 -26.34
CA ASN A 40 -39.53 3.52 -26.59
C ASN A 40 -40.19 4.13 -27.83
N VAL A 41 -40.32 3.35 -28.90
CA VAL A 41 -40.92 3.77 -30.16
C VAL A 41 -42.20 2.96 -30.42
N PRO A 42 -43.38 3.62 -30.53
CA PRO A 42 -44.62 2.93 -30.84
C PRO A 42 -44.52 2.07 -32.11
N GLY A 43 -44.91 0.80 -32.02
CA GLY A 43 -44.88 -0.15 -33.14
C GLY A 43 -43.57 -0.93 -33.30
N PHE A 44 -42.51 -0.62 -32.54
CA PHE A 44 -41.25 -1.35 -32.57
C PHE A 44 -40.91 -1.96 -31.21
N ARG A 45 -40.33 -3.16 -31.23
CA ARG A 45 -39.76 -3.78 -30.02
C ARG A 45 -38.45 -3.08 -29.67
N LYS A 46 -38.23 -2.81 -28.38
CA LYS A 46 -36.96 -2.27 -27.85
C LYS A 46 -35.77 -3.05 -28.40
N GLY A 47 -34.73 -2.34 -28.84
CA GLY A 47 -33.51 -2.89 -29.46
C GLY A 47 -33.64 -3.33 -30.93
N LYS A 48 -34.85 -3.26 -31.52
CA LYS A 48 -35.11 -3.60 -32.93
C LYS A 48 -35.70 -2.43 -33.71
N VAL A 49 -35.43 -1.22 -33.26
CA VAL A 49 -35.81 0.02 -33.96
C VAL A 49 -34.82 0.25 -35.11
N PRO A 50 -35.26 0.40 -36.37
CA PRO A 50 -34.36 0.69 -37.49
C PRO A 50 -33.64 2.04 -37.33
N PRO A 51 -32.37 2.17 -37.80
CA PRO A 51 -31.58 3.41 -37.67
C PRO A 51 -32.28 4.68 -38.16
N ALA A 52 -33.02 4.61 -39.28
CA ALA A 52 -33.77 5.76 -39.81
C ALA A 52 -34.86 6.29 -38.85
N ILE A 53 -35.43 5.42 -38.01
CA ILE A 53 -36.43 5.81 -37.01
C ILE A 53 -35.74 6.36 -35.75
N VAL A 54 -34.55 5.83 -35.42
CA VAL A 54 -33.69 6.40 -34.38
C VAL A 54 -33.29 7.83 -34.75
N ASP A 55 -32.81 8.06 -35.97
CA ASP A 55 -32.46 9.39 -36.49
C ASP A 55 -33.61 10.40 -36.37
N GLN A 56 -34.84 9.99 -36.70
CA GLN A 56 -36.01 10.86 -36.60
C GLN A 56 -36.39 11.22 -35.17
N ARG A 57 -36.04 10.36 -34.19
CA ARG A 57 -36.48 10.49 -32.81
C ARG A 57 -35.47 11.21 -31.93
N VAL A 58 -34.18 10.91 -32.07
CA VAL A 58 -33.09 11.46 -31.26
C VAL A 58 -32.14 12.37 -32.05
N GLY A 59 -32.14 12.28 -33.40
CA GLY A 59 -31.23 13.04 -34.25
C GLY A 59 -29.88 12.35 -34.44
N LYS A 60 -29.31 12.50 -35.64
CA LYS A 60 -28.00 11.93 -36.00
C LYS A 60 -26.84 12.49 -35.17
N ALA A 61 -26.91 13.76 -34.79
CA ALA A 61 -25.92 14.40 -33.92
C ALA A 61 -25.80 13.69 -32.56
N ALA A 62 -26.93 13.31 -31.96
CA ALA A 62 -26.93 12.57 -30.68
C ALA A 62 -26.38 11.14 -30.83
N VAL A 63 -26.60 10.50 -31.98
CA VAL A 63 -26.00 9.19 -32.28
C VAL A 63 -24.48 9.32 -32.43
N LEU A 64 -24.01 10.34 -33.12
CA LEU A 64 -22.57 10.62 -33.29
C LEU A 64 -21.91 10.91 -31.94
N GLU A 65 -22.51 11.75 -31.11
CA GLU A 65 -22.02 12.05 -29.76
C GLU A 65 -21.92 10.79 -28.91
N HIS A 66 -22.94 9.93 -28.96
CA HIS A 66 -22.93 8.66 -28.23
C HIS A 66 -21.83 7.72 -28.74
N ALA A 67 -21.68 7.60 -30.05
CA ALA A 67 -20.64 6.78 -30.68
C ALA A 67 -19.23 7.23 -30.33
N VAL A 68 -18.99 8.55 -30.29
CA VAL A 68 -17.68 9.12 -29.94
C VAL A 68 -17.38 8.92 -28.46
N ASN A 69 -18.34 9.22 -27.57
CA ASN A 69 -18.14 9.06 -26.12
C ASN A 69 -17.88 7.60 -25.73
N GLU A 70 -18.55 6.65 -26.36
CA GLU A 70 -18.33 5.22 -26.11
C GLU A 70 -17.03 4.70 -26.77
N GLY A 71 -16.70 5.21 -27.96
CA GLY A 71 -15.50 4.81 -28.70
C GLY A 71 -14.21 5.42 -28.15
N LEU A 72 -14.27 6.52 -27.40
CA LEU A 72 -13.12 7.32 -26.96
C LEU A 72 -12.04 6.48 -26.27
N ASP A 73 -12.45 5.62 -25.34
CA ASP A 73 -11.57 4.75 -24.57
C ASP A 73 -10.91 3.65 -25.45
N GLY A 74 -11.64 3.15 -26.45
CA GLY A 74 -11.11 2.24 -27.46
C GLY A 74 -10.03 2.90 -28.32
N PHE A 75 -10.33 4.08 -28.86
CA PHE A 75 -9.39 4.86 -29.67
C PHE A 75 -8.15 5.23 -28.85
N TYR A 76 -8.32 5.71 -27.63
CA TYR A 76 -7.20 6.03 -26.74
C TYR A 76 -6.27 4.82 -26.51
N ARG A 77 -6.82 3.65 -26.17
CA ARG A 77 -6.02 2.43 -25.98
C ARG A 77 -5.26 2.01 -27.22
N GLU A 78 -5.87 2.11 -28.40
CA GLU A 78 -5.21 1.79 -29.66
C GLU A 78 -4.07 2.76 -29.95
N ALA A 79 -4.29 4.06 -29.76
CA ALA A 79 -3.28 5.10 -29.91
C ALA A 79 -2.10 4.91 -28.96
N VAL A 80 -2.35 4.62 -27.68
CA VAL A 80 -1.32 4.32 -26.68
C VAL A 80 -0.49 3.09 -27.08
N ARG A 81 -1.15 2.04 -27.58
CA ARG A 81 -0.47 0.82 -28.02
C ARG A 81 0.38 1.04 -29.28
N GLU A 82 -0.11 1.80 -30.24
CA GLU A 82 0.61 2.11 -31.49
C GLU A 82 1.85 2.96 -31.23
N THR A 83 1.76 3.87 -30.26
CA THR A 83 2.82 4.84 -29.95
C THR A 83 3.77 4.39 -28.85
N GLU A 84 3.51 3.24 -28.22
CA GLU A 84 4.26 2.67 -27.09
C GLU A 84 4.40 3.64 -25.90
N VAL A 85 3.52 4.64 -25.82
CA VAL A 85 3.48 5.59 -24.71
C VAL A 85 3.09 4.83 -23.45
N ARG A 86 3.77 5.14 -22.34
CA ARG A 86 3.50 4.57 -21.02
C ARG A 86 2.78 5.62 -20.17
N PRO A 87 1.44 5.72 -20.28
CA PRO A 87 0.69 6.72 -19.54
C PRO A 87 0.74 6.45 -18.03
N LEU A 88 0.82 7.53 -17.26
CA LEU A 88 0.66 7.54 -15.82
C LEU A 88 -0.60 8.35 -15.50
N GLY A 89 -1.48 7.78 -14.69
CA GLY A 89 -2.72 8.44 -14.28
C GLY A 89 -3.80 8.50 -15.37
N ARG A 90 -4.69 9.49 -15.27
CA ARG A 90 -5.91 9.61 -16.09
C ARG A 90 -5.69 10.61 -17.24
N PRO A 91 -6.06 10.26 -18.48
CA PRO A 91 -5.96 11.19 -19.60
C PRO A 91 -7.05 12.28 -19.55
N GLN A 92 -6.74 13.44 -20.12
CA GLN A 92 -7.67 14.51 -20.42
C GLN A 92 -7.93 14.52 -21.93
N ALA A 93 -9.18 14.35 -22.34
CA ALA A 93 -9.55 14.23 -23.74
C ALA A 93 -10.39 15.41 -24.20
N ASP A 94 -9.97 16.04 -25.28
CA ASP A 94 -10.68 17.11 -25.98
C ASP A 94 -10.99 16.67 -27.41
N ILE A 95 -12.18 17.04 -27.89
CA ILE A 95 -12.58 16.78 -29.28
C ILE A 95 -12.32 18.05 -30.09
N VAL A 96 -11.36 17.98 -30.99
CA VAL A 96 -10.88 19.11 -31.80
C VAL A 96 -11.79 19.34 -33.01
N ALA A 97 -12.18 18.26 -33.69
CA ALA A 97 -13.08 18.31 -34.83
C ALA A 97 -14.04 17.13 -34.83
N TRP A 98 -15.31 17.43 -35.09
CA TRP A 98 -16.36 16.43 -35.22
C TRP A 98 -16.61 16.08 -36.69
N PRO A 99 -16.91 14.80 -37.00
CA PRO A 99 -17.47 14.42 -38.28
C PRO A 99 -18.81 15.13 -38.55
N SER A 100 -19.19 15.19 -39.82
CA SER A 100 -20.48 15.73 -40.27
C SER A 100 -21.66 14.99 -39.63
N ASP A 101 -22.56 15.71 -38.99
CA ASP A 101 -23.76 15.17 -38.35
C ASP A 101 -24.83 14.67 -39.36
N LYS A 102 -24.66 14.97 -40.66
CA LYS A 102 -25.62 14.60 -41.71
C LYS A 102 -25.36 13.21 -42.28
N ASP A 103 -24.09 12.90 -42.51
CA ASP A 103 -23.64 11.72 -43.25
C ASP A 103 -22.42 11.04 -42.61
N PHE A 104 -22.00 11.50 -41.43
CA PHE A 104 -20.84 10.98 -40.68
C PHE A 104 -19.53 11.01 -41.50
N THR A 105 -19.45 11.94 -42.46
CA THR A 105 -18.25 12.15 -43.27
C THR A 105 -17.28 13.11 -42.59
N GLY A 106 -15.99 12.93 -42.85
CA GLY A 106 -14.92 13.69 -42.20
C GLY A 106 -14.35 12.96 -40.99
N ASP A 107 -13.08 13.22 -40.71
CA ASP A 107 -12.36 12.56 -39.63
C ASP A 107 -12.78 13.15 -38.28
N LEU A 108 -12.82 12.29 -37.26
CA LEU A 108 -12.89 12.71 -35.87
C LEU A 108 -11.47 13.00 -35.38
N GLU A 109 -11.23 14.25 -34.99
CA GLU A 109 -9.94 14.66 -34.45
C GLU A 109 -10.03 14.78 -32.92
N LEU A 110 -9.22 13.99 -32.22
CA LEU A 110 -9.12 13.98 -30.76
C LEU A 110 -7.74 14.50 -30.34
N ALA A 111 -7.72 15.31 -29.29
CA ALA A 111 -6.53 15.74 -28.58
C ALA A 111 -6.58 15.16 -27.17
N ILE A 112 -5.72 14.19 -26.89
CA ILE A 112 -5.66 13.56 -25.57
C ILE A 112 -4.34 13.90 -24.91
N GLU A 113 -4.39 14.63 -23.80
CA GLU A 113 -3.24 14.89 -22.97
C GLU A 113 -3.17 13.88 -21.83
N VAL A 114 -1.99 13.31 -21.62
CA VAL A 114 -1.79 12.36 -20.53
C VAL A 114 -0.37 12.52 -19.98
N ASP A 115 -0.25 12.35 -18.67
CA ASP A 115 1.04 12.26 -18.05
C ASP A 115 1.69 10.92 -18.41
N VAL A 116 2.99 10.91 -18.59
CA VAL A 116 3.73 9.74 -19.07
C VAL A 116 4.90 9.46 -18.16
N ARG A 117 5.29 8.19 -18.12
CA ARG A 117 6.53 7.82 -17.45
C ARG A 117 7.68 8.53 -18.16
N PRO A 118 8.47 9.34 -17.43
CA PRO A 118 9.57 10.05 -18.04
C PRO A 118 10.65 9.08 -18.47
N GLU A 119 11.37 9.44 -19.52
CA GLU A 119 12.62 8.78 -19.89
C GLU A 119 13.73 9.33 -18.98
N VAL A 120 14.31 8.46 -18.15
CA VAL A 120 15.41 8.81 -17.23
C VAL A 120 16.64 7.99 -17.60
N ASP A 121 17.76 8.67 -17.82
CA ASP A 121 19.06 8.04 -18.04
C ASP A 121 19.79 7.93 -16.69
N VAL A 122 19.76 6.74 -16.09
CA VAL A 122 20.44 6.47 -14.81
C VAL A 122 21.92 6.18 -15.12
N PRO A 123 22.87 7.01 -14.64
CA PRO A 123 24.28 6.80 -14.89
C PRO A 123 24.80 5.54 -14.18
N ASP A 124 26.03 5.13 -14.50
CA ASP A 124 26.67 3.99 -13.85
C ASP A 124 26.78 4.21 -12.33
N TYR A 125 26.34 3.19 -11.58
CA TYR A 125 26.29 3.14 -10.13
C TYR A 125 27.14 1.99 -9.55
N GLU A 126 27.94 1.31 -10.38
CA GLU A 126 28.88 0.32 -9.88
C GLU A 126 29.93 0.95 -8.98
N GLY A 127 30.14 0.35 -7.79
CA GLY A 127 31.15 0.81 -6.85
C GLY A 127 30.81 2.09 -6.07
N ILE A 128 29.53 2.51 -6.03
CA ILE A 128 29.08 3.58 -5.13
C ILE A 128 29.56 3.29 -3.71
N GLU A 129 30.24 4.27 -3.10
CA GLU A 129 30.69 4.16 -1.72
C GLU A 129 29.59 4.64 -0.76
N LEU A 130 29.15 3.75 0.11
CA LEU A 130 28.14 4.03 1.14
C LEU A 130 28.81 3.91 2.51
N THR A 131 28.55 4.87 3.40
CA THR A 131 29.00 4.82 4.80
C THR A 131 27.79 4.55 5.70
N VAL A 132 27.80 3.49 6.48
CA VAL A 132 26.76 3.17 7.49
C VAL A 132 27.33 3.30 8.90
N ASP A 133 26.46 3.34 9.91
CA ASP A 133 26.89 3.41 11.30
C ASP A 133 27.52 2.09 11.73
N ALA A 134 28.52 2.14 12.62
CA ALA A 134 29.16 0.92 13.14
C ALA A 134 28.19 0.07 13.98
N ALA A 135 28.11 -1.22 13.68
CA ALA A 135 27.37 -2.22 14.45
C ALA A 135 28.18 -2.71 15.67
N GLU A 136 28.67 -1.79 16.50
CA GLU A 136 29.33 -2.15 17.76
C GLU A 136 28.27 -2.40 18.84
N VAL A 137 28.27 -3.58 19.45
CA VAL A 137 27.44 -3.88 20.63
C VAL A 137 28.23 -3.52 21.87
N THR A 138 27.72 -2.56 22.62
CA THR A 138 28.29 -2.14 23.90
C THR A 138 27.64 -2.91 25.06
N ASP A 139 28.33 -2.99 26.20
CA ASP A 139 27.75 -3.59 27.41
C ASP A 139 26.44 -2.90 27.82
N ALA A 140 26.32 -1.60 27.57
CA ALA A 140 25.10 -0.83 27.82
C ALA A 140 23.92 -1.27 26.94
N ASP A 141 24.16 -1.73 25.70
CA ASP A 141 23.10 -2.27 24.85
C ASP A 141 22.58 -3.60 25.43
N VAL A 142 23.50 -4.44 25.92
CA VAL A 142 23.15 -5.73 26.56
C VAL A 142 22.41 -5.51 27.87
N ASP A 143 22.85 -4.55 28.69
CA ASP A 143 22.18 -4.17 29.93
C ASP A 143 20.78 -3.61 29.66
N ALA A 144 20.61 -2.79 28.62
CA ALA A 144 19.31 -2.25 28.25
C ALA A 144 18.33 -3.35 27.81
N GLU A 145 18.77 -4.31 27.00
CA GLU A 145 17.90 -5.43 26.58
C GLU A 145 17.60 -6.37 27.75
N LEU A 146 18.58 -6.60 28.64
CA LEU A 146 18.37 -7.37 29.87
C LEU A 146 17.35 -6.68 30.79
N ASP A 147 17.43 -5.36 30.97
CA ASP A 147 16.46 -4.61 31.77
C ASP A 147 15.07 -4.61 31.12
N ARG A 148 15.00 -4.57 29.78
CA ARG A 148 13.74 -4.72 29.03
C ARG A 148 13.15 -6.13 29.17
N LEU A 149 13.97 -7.15 29.33
CA LEU A 149 13.51 -8.50 29.65
C LEU A 149 13.04 -8.59 31.10
N ARG A 150 13.83 -8.06 32.05
CA ARG A 150 13.51 -8.02 33.48
C ARG A 150 12.22 -7.25 33.76
N SER A 151 11.93 -6.20 33.01
CA SER A 151 10.70 -5.40 33.20
C SER A 151 9.42 -6.19 32.98
N ARG A 152 9.47 -7.25 32.16
CA ARG A 152 8.34 -8.18 31.94
C ARG A 152 8.04 -9.05 33.17
N PHE A 153 9.04 -9.23 34.03
CA PHE A 153 8.95 -10.00 35.28
C PHE A 153 9.00 -9.10 36.52
N GLY A 154 9.02 -7.77 36.33
CA GLY A 154 9.06 -6.79 37.40
C GLY A 154 7.79 -6.82 38.24
N THR A 155 7.94 -6.57 39.54
CA THR A 155 6.81 -6.43 40.47
C THR A 155 6.53 -4.95 40.72
N LEU A 156 5.24 -4.58 40.77
CA LEU A 156 4.85 -3.21 41.09
C LEU A 156 4.81 -3.01 42.61
N VAL A 157 5.60 -2.07 43.11
CA VAL A 157 5.71 -1.74 44.54
C VAL A 157 5.25 -0.31 44.77
N THR A 158 4.35 -0.11 45.73
CA THR A 158 3.85 1.23 46.08
C THR A 158 4.96 2.11 46.66
N VAL A 159 5.04 3.34 46.18
CA VAL A 159 6.01 4.35 46.63
C VAL A 159 5.36 5.64 47.07
N ASP A 160 5.94 6.26 48.11
CA ASP A 160 5.47 7.53 48.68
C ASP A 160 6.29 8.71 48.12
N ARG A 161 6.18 8.94 46.80
CA ARG A 161 6.78 10.07 46.08
C ARG A 161 5.89 10.48 44.90
N PRO A 162 6.06 11.70 44.34
CA PRO A 162 5.41 12.07 43.08
C PRO A 162 5.71 11.03 41.99
N ALA A 163 4.71 10.80 41.13
CA ALA A 163 4.84 9.93 39.98
C ALA A 163 5.88 10.48 39.00
N LYS A 164 6.58 9.58 38.31
CA LYS A 164 7.52 9.91 37.24
C LYS A 164 7.18 9.05 36.03
N THR A 165 7.63 9.49 34.86
CA THR A 165 7.56 8.68 33.63
C THR A 165 8.10 7.27 33.87
N GLY A 166 7.32 6.26 33.50
CA GLY A 166 7.61 4.84 33.73
C GLY A 166 7.11 4.26 35.06
N ASP A 167 6.60 5.07 35.99
CA ASP A 167 5.86 4.57 37.15
C ASP A 167 4.43 4.17 36.75
N PHE A 168 3.82 3.29 37.55
CA PHE A 168 2.43 2.88 37.44
C PHE A 168 1.54 3.67 38.39
N ALA A 169 0.73 4.57 37.84
CA ALA A 169 -0.31 5.26 38.57
C ALA A 169 -1.56 4.38 38.68
N GLN A 170 -2.04 4.17 39.91
CA GLN A 170 -3.35 3.59 40.15
C GLN A 170 -4.37 4.74 40.25
N ILE A 171 -5.28 4.82 39.30
CA ILE A 171 -6.17 5.97 39.12
C ILE A 171 -7.64 5.57 39.06
N ASP A 172 -8.49 6.48 39.52
CA ASP A 172 -9.93 6.46 39.31
C ASP A 172 -10.31 7.59 38.35
N LEU A 173 -11.13 7.28 37.36
CA LEU A 173 -11.59 8.18 36.32
C LEU A 173 -13.12 8.27 36.33
N ILE A 174 -13.63 9.49 36.21
CA ILE A 174 -15.06 9.76 36.02
C ILE A 174 -15.20 10.73 34.86
N ALA A 175 -15.92 10.32 33.82
CA ALA A 175 -16.22 11.16 32.68
C ALA A 175 -17.63 11.75 32.79
N THR A 176 -17.75 13.06 32.54
CA THR A 176 -19.01 13.78 32.58
C THR A 176 -19.22 14.62 31.31
N ILE A 177 -20.46 14.64 30.80
CA ILE A 177 -20.90 15.49 29.68
C ILE A 177 -22.09 16.31 30.19
N ASP A 178 -22.02 17.64 30.05
CA ASP A 178 -23.02 18.59 30.56
C ASP A 178 -23.38 18.37 32.05
N GLY A 179 -22.41 17.93 32.85
CA GLY A 179 -22.56 17.63 34.28
C GLY A 179 -23.29 16.30 34.59
N VAL A 180 -23.54 15.47 33.59
CA VAL A 180 -24.07 14.10 33.75
C VAL A 180 -22.91 13.11 33.61
N GLU A 181 -22.79 12.19 34.56
CA GLU A 181 -21.84 11.08 34.49
C GLU A 181 -22.21 10.14 33.34
N VAL A 182 -21.26 9.94 32.42
CA VAL A 182 -21.44 9.11 31.22
C VAL A 182 -20.59 7.84 31.28
N ASP A 183 -19.45 7.86 31.98
CA ASP A 183 -18.59 6.69 32.18
C ASP A 183 -17.76 6.80 33.46
N THR A 184 -17.34 5.66 34.01
CA THR A 184 -16.44 5.57 35.16
C THR A 184 -15.53 4.36 35.06
N ALA A 185 -14.26 4.55 35.40
CA ALA A 185 -13.25 3.50 35.44
C ALA A 185 -12.48 3.61 36.75
N ASN A 186 -12.50 2.57 37.57
CA ASN A 186 -11.89 2.59 38.91
C ASN A 186 -10.72 1.62 38.99
N ALA A 187 -9.73 1.95 39.80
CA ALA A 187 -8.50 1.19 40.05
C ALA A 187 -7.75 0.83 38.76
N ILE A 188 -7.75 1.75 37.79
CA ILE A 188 -7.02 1.59 36.54
C ILE A 188 -5.52 1.71 36.84
N SER A 189 -4.74 0.76 36.32
CA SER A 189 -3.28 0.79 36.43
C SER A 189 -2.72 1.32 35.13
N TYR A 190 -2.11 2.50 35.16
CA TYR A 190 -1.62 3.22 34.00
C TYR A 190 -0.12 3.49 34.12
N GLU A 191 0.66 3.17 33.08
CA GLU A 191 2.10 3.50 33.01
C GLU A 191 2.25 4.94 32.51
N LEU A 192 2.78 5.83 33.36
CA LEU A 192 2.98 7.24 33.02
C LEU A 192 3.89 7.37 31.80
N GLY A 193 3.43 8.10 30.79
CA GLY A 193 4.12 8.36 29.54
C GLY A 193 3.89 7.29 28.46
N SER A 194 2.98 6.32 28.66
CA SER A 194 2.65 5.34 27.61
C SER A 194 1.78 5.93 26.50
N GLY A 195 1.04 7.01 26.78
CA GLY A 195 0.06 7.57 25.84
C GLY A 195 -1.16 6.68 25.53
N GLU A 196 -1.33 5.53 26.21
CA GLU A 196 -2.31 4.51 25.80
C GLU A 196 -3.72 4.66 26.42
N LEU A 197 -3.96 5.63 27.32
CA LEU A 197 -5.22 5.68 28.08
C LEU A 197 -6.20 6.78 27.65
N ILE A 198 -5.81 8.05 27.70
CA ILE A 198 -6.62 9.18 27.23
C ILE A 198 -5.72 10.40 27.03
N GLU A 199 -6.01 11.21 26.03
CA GLU A 199 -5.23 12.42 25.76
C GLU A 199 -5.26 13.37 26.97
N GLY A 200 -4.11 13.92 27.37
CA GLY A 200 -4.00 14.83 28.51
C GLY A 200 -3.83 14.17 29.88
N ILE A 201 -3.85 12.82 29.96
CA ILE A 201 -3.72 12.11 31.24
C ILE A 201 -2.33 12.24 31.86
N ASP A 202 -1.28 12.24 31.04
CA ASP A 202 0.10 12.33 31.50
C ASP A 202 0.37 13.70 32.14
N GLU A 203 -0.08 14.78 31.49
CA GLU A 203 0.01 16.13 32.01
C GLU A 203 -0.81 16.31 33.29
N ALA A 204 -1.99 15.68 33.36
CA ALA A 204 -2.82 15.70 34.56
C ALA A 204 -2.11 15.02 35.73
N LEU A 205 -1.49 13.85 35.51
CA LEU A 205 -0.82 13.05 36.53
C LEU A 205 0.53 13.62 36.98
N ASP A 206 1.27 14.31 36.12
CA ASP A 206 2.55 14.96 36.48
C ASP A 206 2.40 15.99 37.61
N SER A 207 1.21 16.60 37.69
CA SER A 207 0.88 17.59 38.72
C SER A 207 0.38 17.01 40.05
N LEU A 208 0.16 15.69 40.14
CA LEU A 208 -0.52 15.04 41.25
C LEU A 208 0.38 14.16 42.12
N THR A 209 0.07 14.14 43.41
CA THR A 209 0.55 13.15 44.37
C THR A 209 -0.58 12.20 44.80
N ALA A 210 -0.22 11.06 45.39
CA ALA A 210 -1.22 10.07 45.82
C ALA A 210 -2.24 10.67 46.80
N GLY A 211 -3.53 10.50 46.49
CA GLY A 211 -4.67 11.06 47.18
C GLY A 211 -5.23 12.35 46.58
N GLU A 212 -4.57 12.93 45.58
CA GLU A 212 -5.00 14.16 44.90
C GLU A 212 -5.80 13.87 43.63
N SER A 213 -6.60 14.85 43.21
CA SER A 213 -7.42 14.78 42.01
C SER A 213 -7.36 16.06 41.20
N THR A 214 -7.57 15.94 39.90
CA THR A 214 -7.70 17.08 38.97
C THR A 214 -8.76 16.76 37.91
N THR A 215 -9.16 17.77 37.15
CA THR A 215 -10.04 17.61 36.00
C THR A 215 -9.38 18.14 34.73
N PHE A 216 -9.64 17.48 33.61
CA PHE A 216 -9.23 17.92 32.28
C PHE A 216 -10.30 17.51 31.25
N THR A 217 -10.22 18.06 30.04
CA THR A 217 -11.17 17.76 28.96
C THR A 217 -10.49 16.98 27.86
N ALA A 218 -11.06 15.84 27.46
CA ALA A 218 -10.54 15.03 26.36
C ALA A 218 -11.69 14.26 25.65
N PRO A 219 -11.48 13.80 24.40
CA PRO A 219 -12.47 13.01 23.69
C PRO A 219 -12.55 11.60 24.27
N LEU A 220 -13.76 11.04 24.39
CA LEU A 220 -13.95 9.67 24.85
C LEU A 220 -13.51 8.67 23.76
N LEU A 221 -12.69 7.68 24.14
CA LEU A 221 -12.15 6.68 23.20
C LEU A 221 -13.15 5.58 22.81
N GLY A 222 -14.31 5.48 23.47
CA GLY A 222 -15.27 4.41 23.24
C GLY A 222 -16.63 4.64 23.91
N GLY A 223 -17.54 3.67 23.74
CA GLY A 223 -18.89 3.73 24.28
C GLY A 223 -19.90 4.50 23.40
N ASP A 224 -21.09 4.74 23.95
CA ASP A 224 -22.18 5.44 23.25
C ASP A 224 -21.87 6.92 22.93
N HIS A 225 -20.83 7.48 23.57
CA HIS A 225 -20.33 8.85 23.43
C HIS A 225 -18.92 8.92 22.83
N ALA A 226 -18.47 7.87 22.11
CA ALA A 226 -17.14 7.85 21.51
C ALA A 226 -16.91 9.07 20.58
N GLY A 227 -15.80 9.76 20.80
CA GLY A 227 -15.43 10.99 20.09
C GLY A 227 -16.06 12.28 20.62
N GLU A 228 -16.98 12.21 21.59
CA GLU A 228 -17.51 13.41 22.25
C GLU A 228 -16.55 13.91 23.33
N GLN A 229 -16.45 15.24 23.48
CA GLN A 229 -15.63 15.88 24.52
C GLN A 229 -16.30 15.71 25.88
N ALA A 230 -15.57 15.13 26.84
CA ALA A 230 -16.02 14.97 28.22
C ALA A 230 -15.07 15.66 29.20
N GLU A 231 -15.61 16.15 30.31
CA GLU A 231 -14.81 16.56 31.47
C GLU A 231 -14.48 15.31 32.30
N ILE A 232 -13.20 14.99 32.39
CA ILE A 232 -12.65 13.80 33.04
C ILE A 232 -12.05 14.24 34.37
N ALA A 233 -12.62 13.74 35.46
CA ALA A 233 -12.02 13.81 36.77
C ALA A 233 -11.10 12.61 36.97
N VAL A 234 -9.81 12.87 37.21
CA VAL A 234 -8.83 11.86 37.58
C VAL A 234 -8.46 11.99 39.04
N THR A 235 -8.47 10.87 39.76
CA THR A 235 -7.96 10.77 41.13
C THR A 235 -6.79 9.80 41.15
N LEU A 236 -5.63 10.27 41.59
CA LEU A 236 -4.45 9.42 41.77
C LEU A 236 -4.53 8.74 43.13
N THR A 237 -4.73 7.43 43.17
CA THR A 237 -4.88 6.69 44.43
C THR A 237 -3.56 6.17 44.99
N ALA A 238 -2.66 5.71 44.12
CA ALA A 238 -1.33 5.24 44.49
C ALA A 238 -0.35 5.38 43.33
N VAL A 239 0.93 5.57 43.64
CA VAL A 239 2.02 5.47 42.69
C VAL A 239 2.78 4.19 42.98
N LYS A 240 3.05 3.38 41.96
CA LYS A 240 3.84 2.17 42.08
C LYS A 240 5.04 2.26 41.15
N GLU A 241 6.22 1.95 41.65
CA GLU A 241 7.39 1.78 40.79
C GLU A 241 7.57 0.30 40.43
N ARG A 242 8.12 0.03 39.25
CA ARG A 242 8.43 -1.33 38.81
C ARG A 242 9.79 -1.74 39.39
N GLU A 243 9.77 -2.64 40.36
CA GLU A 243 10.97 -3.28 40.90
C GLU A 243 11.36 -4.45 40.00
N LEU A 244 12.56 -4.39 39.40
CA LEU A 244 13.08 -5.43 38.53
C LEU A 244 13.67 -6.57 39.36
N PRO A 245 13.41 -7.85 39.03
CA PRO A 245 14.07 -8.97 39.69
C PRO A 245 15.58 -8.90 39.53
N ASP A 246 16.37 -9.41 40.47
CA ASP A 246 17.83 -9.39 40.37
C ASP A 246 18.31 -10.10 39.09
N ALA A 247 19.37 -9.58 38.46
CA ALA A 247 19.96 -10.15 37.25
C ALA A 247 20.95 -11.28 37.61
N ASP A 248 20.43 -12.42 38.04
CA ASP A 248 21.19 -13.59 38.48
C ASP A 248 20.81 -14.88 37.72
N ASP A 249 21.42 -16.01 38.10
CA ASP A 249 21.19 -17.31 37.47
C ASP A 249 19.76 -17.81 37.68
N ASP A 250 19.13 -17.45 38.81
CA ASP A 250 17.73 -17.80 39.08
C ASP A 250 16.80 -17.05 38.10
N PHE A 251 17.07 -15.77 37.83
CA PHE A 251 16.34 -15.03 36.80
C PHE A 251 16.56 -15.62 35.40
N ALA A 252 17.79 -16.01 35.05
CA ALA A 252 18.09 -16.60 33.74
C ALA A 252 17.25 -17.86 33.48
N GLN A 253 17.12 -18.74 34.48
CA GLN A 253 16.32 -19.96 34.39
C GLN A 253 14.80 -19.70 34.29
N ILE A 254 14.31 -18.60 34.88
CA ILE A 254 12.88 -18.25 34.83
C ILE A 254 12.53 -17.54 33.51
N ALA A 255 13.44 -16.69 33.02
CA ALA A 255 13.18 -15.82 31.88
C ALA A 255 13.59 -16.42 30.52
N SER A 256 14.39 -17.49 30.52
CA SER A 256 14.98 -18.04 29.29
C SER A 256 15.24 -19.55 29.38
N GLU A 257 15.80 -20.12 28.32
CA GLU A 257 16.26 -21.52 28.26
C GLU A 257 17.66 -21.73 28.88
N PHE A 258 18.32 -20.67 29.34
CA PHE A 258 19.68 -20.72 29.86
C PHE A 258 19.73 -20.99 31.37
N ASP A 259 20.79 -21.68 31.80
CA ASP A 259 20.99 -22.03 33.22
C ASP A 259 21.65 -20.90 34.02
N THR A 260 22.36 -19.98 33.34
CA THR A 260 23.16 -18.91 33.96
C THR A 260 22.93 -17.54 33.34
N ILE A 261 23.14 -16.47 34.12
CA ILE A 261 23.05 -15.09 33.64
C ILE A 261 24.11 -14.77 32.58
N ALA A 262 25.25 -15.45 32.63
CA ALA A 262 26.33 -15.28 31.66
C ALA A 262 25.91 -15.79 30.27
N GLU A 263 25.23 -16.94 30.20
CA GLU A 263 24.69 -17.49 28.96
C GLU A 263 23.57 -16.61 28.40
N LEU A 264 22.65 -16.14 29.25
CA LEU A 264 21.61 -15.21 28.84
C LEU A 264 22.20 -13.91 28.27
N ARG A 265 23.17 -13.30 28.96
CA ARG A 265 23.84 -12.08 28.48
C ARG A 265 24.57 -12.30 27.15
N ALA A 266 25.23 -13.44 26.95
CA ALA A 266 25.87 -13.77 25.69
C ALA A 266 24.86 -13.91 24.54
N SER A 267 23.71 -14.54 24.79
CA SER A 267 22.62 -14.63 23.82
C SER A 267 22.02 -13.26 23.49
N LEU A 268 21.78 -12.41 24.49
CA LEU A 268 21.31 -11.03 24.27
C LEU A 268 22.32 -10.21 23.47
N GLN A 269 23.62 -10.41 23.71
CA GLN A 269 24.68 -9.77 22.93
C GLN A 269 24.65 -10.22 21.46
N GLU A 270 24.46 -11.51 21.19
CA GLU A 270 24.31 -12.03 19.83
C GLU A 270 23.05 -11.47 19.16
N GLN A 271 21.92 -11.44 19.86
CA GLN A 271 20.67 -10.89 19.37
C GLN A 271 20.81 -9.39 19.04
N ALA A 272 21.45 -8.62 19.93
CA ALA A 272 21.73 -7.20 19.69
C ALA A 272 22.66 -7.01 18.48
N ALA A 273 23.68 -7.86 18.33
CA ALA A 273 24.58 -7.81 17.17
C ALA A 273 23.83 -8.09 15.85
N GLN A 274 22.94 -9.08 15.84
CA GLN A 274 22.10 -9.40 14.68
C GLN A 274 21.16 -8.23 14.36
N GLN A 275 20.53 -7.61 15.35
CA GLN A 275 19.67 -6.43 15.14
C GLN A 275 20.45 -5.24 14.58
N LYS A 276 21.64 -4.93 15.11
CA LYS A 276 22.48 -3.84 14.60
C LYS A 276 22.95 -4.11 13.17
N THR A 277 23.36 -5.34 12.88
CA THR A 277 23.74 -5.76 11.52
C THR A 277 22.55 -5.64 10.56
N PHE A 278 21.35 -6.02 11.02
CA PHE A 278 20.15 -5.87 10.21
C PHE A 278 19.82 -4.39 9.96
N GLY A 279 19.99 -3.55 10.99
CA GLY A 279 19.86 -2.10 10.90
C GLY A 279 20.86 -1.47 9.92
N GLN A 280 22.11 -1.93 9.89
CA GLN A 280 23.10 -1.50 8.88
C GLN A 280 22.63 -1.81 7.46
N GLY A 281 22.04 -2.98 7.22
CA GLY A 281 21.48 -3.31 5.90
C GLY A 281 20.33 -2.41 5.49
N GLY A 282 19.43 -2.08 6.42
CA GLY A 282 18.37 -1.09 6.21
C GLY A 282 18.94 0.30 5.88
N GLN A 283 19.91 0.75 6.65
CA GLN A 283 20.55 2.05 6.45
C GLN A 283 21.34 2.10 5.12
N ALA A 284 22.00 1.01 4.74
CA ALA A 284 22.71 0.91 3.47
C ALA A 284 21.74 1.04 2.29
N ARG A 285 20.56 0.40 2.37
CA ARG A 285 19.50 0.53 1.36
C ARG A 285 18.98 1.96 1.24
N GLU A 286 18.72 2.62 2.36
CA GLU A 286 18.28 4.02 2.37
C GLU A 286 19.34 4.94 1.75
N LYS A 287 20.60 4.83 2.19
CA LYS A 287 21.71 5.62 1.65
C LYS A 287 21.98 5.34 0.18
N LEU A 288 21.77 4.11 -0.28
CA LEU A 288 21.87 3.78 -1.70
C LEU A 288 20.80 4.52 -2.51
N VAL A 289 19.55 4.52 -2.07
CA VAL A 289 18.47 5.25 -2.75
C VAL A 289 18.78 6.74 -2.81
N ASP A 290 19.21 7.34 -1.70
CA ASP A 290 19.57 8.76 -1.65
C ASP A 290 20.77 9.06 -2.57
N ALA A 291 21.78 8.19 -2.62
CA ALA A 291 22.91 8.33 -3.52
C ALA A 291 22.49 8.25 -4.99
N LEU A 292 21.62 7.30 -5.36
CA LEU A 292 21.10 7.17 -6.72
C LEU A 292 20.23 8.37 -7.12
N LEU A 293 19.39 8.88 -6.22
CA LEU A 293 18.60 10.10 -6.45
C LEU A 293 19.47 11.35 -6.62
N ALA A 294 20.65 11.40 -5.99
CA ALA A 294 21.59 12.50 -6.17
C ALA A 294 22.33 12.45 -7.52
N LEU A 295 22.37 11.28 -8.18
CA LEU A 295 23.04 11.10 -9.47
C LEU A 295 22.19 11.52 -10.67
N VAL A 296 20.86 11.52 -10.54
CA VAL A 296 19.96 11.76 -11.66
C VAL A 296 18.76 12.62 -11.27
N GLU A 297 18.43 13.60 -12.12
CA GLU A 297 17.21 14.39 -11.97
C GLU A 297 16.02 13.59 -12.52
N VAL A 298 15.13 13.18 -11.62
CA VAL A 298 13.92 12.43 -11.98
C VAL A 298 12.73 13.40 -12.02
N PRO A 299 12.19 13.72 -13.21
CA PRO A 299 11.01 14.58 -13.29
C PRO A 299 9.78 13.79 -12.84
N VAL A 300 8.91 14.41 -12.05
CA VAL A 300 7.65 13.80 -11.60
C VAL A 300 6.48 14.59 -12.17
N PRO A 301 5.42 13.94 -12.69
CA PRO A 301 4.21 14.65 -13.08
C PRO A 301 3.53 15.30 -11.88
N ALA A 302 3.34 16.62 -11.92
CA ALA A 302 2.74 17.37 -10.81
C ALA A 302 1.31 16.92 -10.50
N SER A 303 0.55 16.50 -11.51
CA SER A 303 -0.80 15.94 -11.36
C SER A 303 -0.84 14.71 -10.45
N LEU A 304 0.14 13.80 -10.55
CA LEU A 304 0.20 12.61 -9.69
C LEU A 304 0.52 12.97 -8.24
N VAL A 305 1.40 13.95 -8.05
CA VAL A 305 1.73 14.47 -6.72
C VAL A 305 0.49 15.11 -6.09
N GLU A 306 -0.21 15.98 -6.83
CA GLU A 306 -1.44 16.63 -6.36
C GLU A 306 -2.54 15.62 -6.05
N ASP A 307 -2.75 14.60 -6.89
CA ASP A 307 -3.74 13.54 -6.66
C ASP A 307 -3.42 12.73 -5.39
N GLU A 308 -2.14 12.45 -5.12
CA GLU A 308 -1.71 11.73 -3.92
C GLU A 308 -1.83 12.59 -2.66
N VAL A 309 -1.37 13.83 -2.72
CA VAL A 309 -1.47 14.81 -1.63
C VAL A 309 -2.94 15.06 -1.27
N HIS A 310 -3.80 15.23 -2.26
CA HIS A 310 -5.24 15.40 -2.03
C HIS A 310 -5.85 14.18 -1.34
N ARG A 311 -5.53 12.96 -1.82
CA ARG A 311 -6.04 11.72 -1.22
C ARG A 311 -5.55 11.53 0.22
N HIS A 312 -4.28 11.82 0.48
CA HIS A 312 -3.67 11.71 1.80
C HIS A 312 -4.38 12.66 2.80
N LEU A 313 -4.50 13.94 2.44
CA LEU A 313 -5.14 14.94 3.29
C LEU A 313 -6.65 14.72 3.44
N GLU A 314 -7.33 14.19 2.42
CA GLU A 314 -8.73 13.77 2.53
C GLU A 314 -8.89 12.63 3.54
N GLY A 315 -7.97 11.66 3.54
CA GLY A 315 -7.93 10.56 4.49
C GLY A 315 -7.76 11.00 5.94
N GLU A 316 -7.03 12.09 6.17
CA GLU A 316 -6.85 12.70 7.50
C GLU A 316 -7.92 13.76 7.83
N ASN A 317 -8.81 14.09 6.89
CA ASN A 317 -9.76 15.19 7.01
C ASN A 317 -9.08 16.56 7.27
N ARG A 318 -7.90 16.78 6.66
CA ARG A 318 -7.03 17.96 6.83
C ARG A 318 -6.77 18.71 5.51
N LEU A 319 -7.75 18.73 4.60
CA LEU A 319 -7.61 19.34 3.28
C LEU A 319 -7.19 20.82 3.27
N GLU A 320 -7.52 21.57 4.33
CA GLU A 320 -7.23 23.00 4.47
C GLU A 320 -5.90 23.30 5.18
N ASP A 321 -5.13 22.28 5.56
CA ASP A 321 -3.85 22.42 6.26
C ASP A 321 -2.70 22.63 5.26
N ASP A 322 -2.35 23.90 4.99
CA ASP A 322 -1.33 24.28 4.02
C ASP A 322 0.09 23.84 4.42
N GLU A 323 0.41 23.83 5.73
CA GLU A 323 1.73 23.41 6.23
C GLU A 323 1.90 21.91 6.02
N HIS A 324 0.90 21.14 6.46
CA HIS A 324 0.91 19.70 6.28
C HIS A 324 0.84 19.30 4.80
N ARG A 325 0.10 20.05 3.97
CA ARG A 325 0.09 19.86 2.50
C ARG A 325 1.49 19.97 1.91
N ALA A 326 2.30 20.95 2.34
CA ALA A 326 3.66 21.10 1.85
C ALA A 326 4.56 19.92 2.22
N GLU A 327 4.46 19.43 3.47
CA GLU A 327 5.18 18.25 3.95
C GLU A 327 4.82 17.00 3.14
N VAL A 328 3.52 16.75 2.96
CA VAL A 328 3.00 15.60 2.19
C VAL A 328 3.40 15.72 0.72
N THR A 329 3.46 16.94 0.16
CA THR A 329 3.92 17.18 -1.21
C THR A 329 5.39 16.78 -1.37
N GLU A 330 6.27 17.22 -0.48
CA GLU A 330 7.71 16.86 -0.54
C GLU A 330 7.91 15.35 -0.38
N ALA A 331 7.20 14.72 0.57
CA ALA A 331 7.25 13.28 0.78
C ALA A 331 6.73 12.48 -0.43
N SER A 332 5.64 12.92 -1.04
CA SER A 332 5.05 12.30 -2.23
C SER A 332 5.97 12.44 -3.44
N GLU A 333 6.57 13.62 -3.64
CA GLU A 333 7.58 13.83 -4.67
C GLU A 333 8.78 12.89 -4.49
N LYS A 334 9.34 12.79 -3.27
CA LYS A 334 10.48 11.89 -3.00
C LYS A 334 10.10 10.44 -3.30
N THR A 335 8.89 10.03 -2.92
CA THR A 335 8.38 8.67 -3.16
C THR A 335 8.25 8.37 -4.65
N PHE A 336 7.62 9.26 -5.42
CA PHE A 336 7.49 9.07 -6.87
C PHE A 336 8.83 9.12 -7.61
N LYS A 337 9.75 10.03 -7.21
CA LYS A 337 11.12 10.07 -7.75
C LYS A 337 11.82 8.72 -7.51
N THR A 338 11.73 8.20 -6.30
CA THR A 338 12.30 6.90 -5.92
C THR A 338 11.72 5.76 -6.74
N GLN A 339 10.38 5.69 -6.88
CA GLN A 339 9.74 4.64 -7.66
C GLN A 339 10.14 4.69 -9.13
N ILE A 340 10.10 5.87 -9.76
CA ILE A 340 10.47 6.04 -11.16
C ILE A 340 11.94 5.67 -11.38
N LEU A 341 12.84 6.09 -10.49
CA LEU A 341 14.25 5.73 -10.52
C LEU A 341 14.44 4.21 -10.47
N LEU A 342 13.86 3.56 -9.46
CA LEU A 342 13.99 2.12 -9.27
C LEU A 342 13.35 1.32 -10.41
N ASP A 343 12.26 1.81 -11.01
CA ASP A 343 11.67 1.19 -12.20
C ASP A 343 12.63 1.27 -13.41
N HIS A 344 13.47 2.31 -13.51
CA HIS A 344 14.50 2.38 -14.55
C HIS A 344 15.66 1.43 -14.24
N VAL A 345 16.06 1.32 -12.97
CA VAL A 345 17.07 0.33 -12.53
C VAL A 345 16.60 -1.11 -12.81
N VAL A 346 15.33 -1.42 -12.52
CA VAL A 346 14.69 -2.71 -12.86
C VAL A 346 14.83 -3.02 -14.35
N GLU A 347 14.63 -2.04 -15.22
CA GLU A 347 14.77 -2.20 -16.68
C GLU A 347 16.23 -2.35 -17.12
N GLN A 348 17.15 -1.56 -16.55
CA GLN A 348 18.57 -1.61 -16.85
C GLN A 348 19.19 -2.97 -16.45
N GLU A 349 18.87 -3.46 -15.25
CA GLU A 349 19.32 -4.75 -14.72
C GLU A 349 18.48 -5.93 -15.25
N LYS A 350 17.40 -5.65 -16.00
CA LYS A 350 16.47 -6.65 -16.55
C LYS A 350 15.91 -7.59 -15.48
N VAL A 351 15.56 -7.03 -14.33
CA VAL A 351 15.11 -7.78 -13.16
C VAL A 351 13.81 -8.53 -13.47
N GLN A 352 13.81 -9.83 -13.19
CA GLN A 352 12.62 -10.67 -13.29
C GLN A 352 12.19 -11.14 -11.91
N VAL A 353 10.89 -11.06 -11.66
CA VAL A 353 10.26 -11.52 -10.42
C VAL A 353 9.70 -12.91 -10.65
N SER A 354 10.18 -13.87 -9.87
CA SER A 354 9.63 -15.23 -9.85
C SER A 354 8.30 -15.28 -9.09
N GLN A 355 7.52 -16.32 -9.36
CA GLN A 355 6.26 -16.55 -8.62
C GLN A 355 6.50 -16.79 -7.13
N ASP A 356 7.62 -17.43 -6.78
CA ASP A 356 7.98 -17.73 -5.39
C ASP A 356 8.34 -16.45 -4.62
N GLU A 357 9.12 -15.54 -5.21
CA GLU A 357 9.42 -14.24 -4.62
C GLU A 357 8.17 -13.40 -4.39
N LEU A 358 7.26 -13.37 -5.38
CA LEU A 358 5.97 -12.70 -5.24
C LEU A 358 5.14 -13.32 -4.10
N THR A 359 5.08 -14.65 -4.02
CA THR A 359 4.33 -15.34 -2.98
C THR A 359 4.89 -15.06 -1.59
N GLN A 360 6.21 -15.10 -1.42
CA GLN A 360 6.88 -14.77 -0.16
C GLN A 360 6.61 -13.32 0.26
N TYR A 361 6.70 -12.38 -0.68
CA TYR A 361 6.39 -10.97 -0.42
C TYR A 361 4.94 -10.78 0.02
N LEU A 362 3.99 -11.45 -0.62
CA LEU A 362 2.57 -11.37 -0.26
C LEU A 362 2.28 -12.02 1.11
N ILE A 363 2.95 -13.11 1.47
CA ILE A 363 2.85 -13.72 2.81
C ILE A 363 3.39 -12.78 3.88
N GLN A 364 4.54 -12.16 3.62
CA GLN A 364 5.14 -11.18 4.55
C GLN A 364 4.24 -9.95 4.71
N GLY A 365 3.67 -9.45 3.62
CA GLY A 365 2.69 -8.36 3.65
C GLY A 365 1.45 -8.72 4.46
N ALA A 366 0.88 -9.91 4.26
CA ALA A 366 -0.29 -10.37 5.01
C ALA A 366 -0.05 -10.39 6.53
N ALA A 367 1.16 -10.79 6.97
CA ALA A 367 1.52 -10.80 8.39
C ALA A 367 1.52 -9.39 9.02
N GLN A 368 1.90 -8.35 8.27
CA GLN A 368 1.86 -6.97 8.75
C GLN A 368 0.43 -6.47 9.00
N TYR A 369 -0.53 -6.94 8.19
CA TYR A 369 -1.95 -6.61 8.36
C TYR A 369 -2.69 -7.56 9.31
N GLY A 370 -2.01 -8.57 9.87
CA GLY A 370 -2.66 -9.61 10.68
C GLY A 370 -3.69 -10.43 9.91
N MET A 371 -3.57 -10.51 8.59
CA MET A 371 -4.49 -11.22 7.70
C MET A 371 -3.94 -12.59 7.31
N GLU A 372 -4.84 -13.52 6.98
CA GLU A 372 -4.43 -14.80 6.41
C GLU A 372 -3.93 -14.59 4.96
N PRO A 373 -2.82 -15.24 4.54
CA PRO A 373 -2.21 -14.96 3.24
C PRO A 373 -3.13 -15.16 2.03
N ASN A 374 -3.97 -16.20 2.00
CA ASN A 374 -4.87 -16.44 0.87
C ASN A 374 -5.99 -15.38 0.81
N GLU A 375 -6.48 -14.91 1.95
CA GLU A 375 -7.45 -13.80 2.00
C GLU A 375 -6.84 -12.50 1.47
N PHE A 376 -5.61 -12.17 1.89
CA PHE A 376 -4.89 -11.00 1.42
C PHE A 376 -4.66 -11.03 -0.10
N ILE A 377 -4.18 -12.16 -0.63
CA ILE A 377 -3.97 -12.36 -2.08
C ILE A 377 -5.29 -12.21 -2.85
N LYS A 378 -6.38 -12.75 -2.32
CA LYS A 378 -7.71 -12.66 -2.96
C LYS A 378 -8.16 -11.21 -3.07
N ILE A 379 -8.04 -10.40 -2.02
CA ILE A 379 -8.41 -8.98 -2.03
C ILE A 379 -7.60 -8.20 -3.07
N LEU A 380 -6.28 -8.42 -3.10
CA LEU A 380 -5.40 -7.78 -4.08
C LEU A 380 -5.74 -8.20 -5.51
N SER A 381 -6.12 -9.46 -5.73
CA SER A 381 -6.56 -9.94 -7.03
C SER A 381 -7.88 -9.33 -7.46
N GLU A 382 -8.87 -9.24 -6.56
CA GLU A 382 -10.18 -8.64 -6.84
C GLU A 382 -10.07 -7.15 -7.19
N ASN A 383 -9.12 -6.45 -6.57
CA ASN A 383 -8.81 -5.04 -6.83
C ASN A 383 -7.82 -4.84 -8.00
N ASN A 384 -7.37 -5.92 -8.65
CA ASN A 384 -6.41 -5.88 -9.76
C ASN A 384 -5.07 -5.20 -9.38
N GLN A 385 -4.63 -5.37 -8.13
CA GLN A 385 -3.42 -4.78 -7.54
C GLN A 385 -2.19 -5.69 -7.59
N ILE A 386 -2.35 -6.96 -7.99
CA ILE A 386 -1.23 -7.93 -8.08
C ILE A 386 -0.08 -7.41 -8.97
N GLY A 387 -0.40 -6.73 -10.07
CA GLY A 387 0.62 -6.14 -10.94
C GLY A 387 1.46 -5.06 -10.26
N GLN A 388 0.86 -4.29 -9.34
CA GLN A 388 1.60 -3.29 -8.55
C GLN A 388 2.55 -3.99 -7.57
N MET A 389 2.12 -5.09 -6.96
CA MET A 389 2.96 -5.89 -6.05
C MET A 389 4.15 -6.52 -6.77
N VAL A 390 3.97 -6.98 -8.01
CA VAL A 390 5.08 -7.44 -8.85
C VAL A 390 6.09 -6.31 -9.07
N GLY A 391 5.61 -5.08 -9.32
CA GLY A 391 6.48 -3.90 -9.42
C GLY A 391 7.26 -3.62 -8.14
N GLU A 392 6.62 -3.71 -6.96
CA GLU A 392 7.32 -3.55 -5.68
C GLU A 392 8.40 -4.61 -5.45
N VAL A 393 8.09 -5.87 -5.73
CA VAL A 393 9.07 -6.96 -5.61
C VAL A 393 10.23 -6.75 -6.58
N ALA A 394 9.96 -6.32 -7.81
CA ALA A 394 10.99 -6.01 -8.79
C ALA A 394 11.91 -4.88 -8.31
N ARG A 395 11.35 -3.79 -7.77
CA ARG A 395 12.13 -2.68 -7.20
C ARG A 395 12.97 -3.10 -6.02
N ASN A 396 12.41 -3.88 -5.09
CA ASN A 396 13.14 -4.40 -3.94
C ASN A 396 14.31 -5.30 -4.36
N LYS A 397 14.08 -6.16 -5.35
CA LYS A 397 15.10 -7.04 -5.93
C LYS A 397 16.18 -6.25 -6.68
N ALA A 398 15.80 -5.25 -7.47
CA ALA A 398 16.73 -4.34 -8.13
C ALA A 398 17.63 -3.63 -7.11
N LEU A 399 17.04 -3.12 -6.01
CA LEU A 399 17.82 -2.48 -4.95
C LEU A 399 18.81 -3.46 -4.30
N ALA A 400 18.42 -4.71 -4.08
CA ALA A 400 19.31 -5.75 -3.56
C ALA A 400 20.49 -6.05 -4.52
N ILE A 401 20.22 -6.13 -5.83
CA ILE A 401 21.24 -6.32 -6.86
C ILE A 401 22.23 -5.15 -6.88
N VAL A 402 21.72 -3.90 -6.90
CA VAL A 402 22.57 -2.71 -6.91
C VAL A 402 23.37 -2.59 -5.61
N LEU A 403 22.78 -2.92 -4.47
CA LEU A 403 23.49 -2.95 -3.19
C LEU A 403 24.63 -3.96 -3.19
N GLY A 404 24.47 -5.10 -3.87
CA GLY A 404 25.55 -6.08 -4.06
C GLY A 404 26.71 -5.58 -4.95
N LYS A 405 26.50 -4.52 -5.72
CA LYS A 405 27.54 -3.84 -6.52
C LYS A 405 28.13 -2.61 -5.81
N ALA A 406 27.55 -2.19 -4.69
CA ALA A 406 28.02 -1.04 -3.92
C ALA A 406 29.14 -1.44 -2.95
N LYS A 407 30.00 -0.48 -2.61
CA LYS A 407 31.03 -0.62 -1.58
C LYS A 407 30.53 -0.02 -0.29
N VAL A 408 30.17 -0.86 0.68
CA VAL A 408 29.64 -0.40 1.97
C VAL A 408 30.70 -0.51 3.06
N VAL A 409 30.95 0.61 3.72
CA VAL A 409 31.86 0.72 4.87
C VAL A 409 31.11 1.26 6.08
N ASP A 410 31.51 0.88 7.28
CA ASP A 410 31.01 1.51 8.50
C ASP A 410 31.75 2.82 8.80
N THR A 411 31.28 3.57 9.80
CA THR A 411 31.94 4.80 10.29
C THR A 411 33.35 4.58 10.83
N ASP A 412 33.72 3.34 11.15
CA ASP A 412 35.08 2.95 11.55
C ASP A 412 35.97 2.57 10.35
N GLY A 413 35.41 2.55 9.13
CA GLY A 413 36.08 2.17 7.90
C GLY A 413 36.20 0.66 7.66
N LYS A 414 35.45 -0.17 8.39
CA LYS A 414 35.39 -1.63 8.17
C LYS A 414 34.36 -1.94 7.09
N ALA A 415 34.64 -2.96 6.28
CA ALA A 415 33.68 -3.46 5.30
C ALA A 415 32.49 -4.11 6.03
N VAL A 416 31.27 -3.79 5.57
CA VAL A 416 30.04 -4.35 6.14
C VAL A 416 29.59 -5.52 5.28
N ASP A 417 29.30 -6.65 5.92
CA ASP A 417 28.72 -7.82 5.25
C ASP A 417 27.22 -7.62 5.06
N LEU A 418 26.80 -7.52 3.79
CA LEU A 418 25.42 -7.34 3.38
C LEU A 418 24.86 -8.56 2.66
N THR A 419 25.51 -9.72 2.74
CA THR A 419 25.12 -10.93 2.00
C THR A 419 23.66 -11.31 2.21
N ALA A 420 23.15 -11.18 3.45
CA ALA A 420 21.73 -11.43 3.76
C ALA A 420 20.75 -10.47 3.07
N PHE A 421 21.21 -9.29 2.65
CA PHE A 421 20.40 -8.25 2.02
C PHE A 421 20.53 -8.20 0.50
N THR A 422 21.58 -8.81 -0.04
CA THR A 422 21.90 -8.88 -1.47
C THR A 422 21.64 -10.26 -2.07
N ALA A 423 21.34 -11.27 -1.23
CA ALA A 423 20.94 -12.59 -1.67
C ALA A 423 19.63 -12.50 -2.47
N VAL A 424 19.74 -12.75 -3.78
CA VAL A 424 18.61 -12.85 -4.70
C VAL A 424 18.32 -14.33 -4.92
N PRO A 425 17.14 -14.85 -4.51
CA PRO A 425 16.76 -16.22 -4.81
C PRO A 425 16.66 -16.44 -6.33
N GLY A 426 17.48 -17.33 -6.88
CA GLY A 426 17.41 -17.76 -8.27
C GLY A 426 18.57 -17.37 -9.20
N ASP A 427 19.59 -16.64 -8.73
CA ASP A 427 20.82 -16.32 -9.49
C ASP A 427 22.02 -17.19 -9.07
N GLU A 428 21.80 -18.44 -8.66
CA GLU A 428 22.88 -19.38 -8.30
C GLU A 428 23.66 -19.95 -9.49
N ASP A 429 23.35 -19.57 -10.73
CA ASP A 429 24.08 -19.99 -11.93
C ASP A 429 24.70 -18.78 -12.65
N GLU A 430 25.73 -18.12 -12.09
CA GLU A 430 26.77 -17.43 -12.92
C GLU A 430 27.97 -16.79 -12.19
N LYS A 431 28.16 -16.93 -10.87
CA LYS A 431 29.34 -16.37 -10.19
C LYS A 431 30.09 -17.36 -9.30
N ASP A 432 30.58 -18.43 -9.91
CA ASP A 432 31.64 -19.26 -9.34
C ASP A 432 32.70 -19.63 -10.40
N GLU A 433 33.30 -18.62 -11.03
CA GLU A 433 34.60 -18.80 -11.69
C GLU A 433 35.49 -17.57 -11.47
N ALA A 434 36.17 -17.51 -10.31
CA ALA A 434 37.47 -16.86 -10.22
C ALA A 434 38.31 -17.42 -9.06
N SER A 435 39.45 -18.01 -9.44
CA SER A 435 40.64 -18.33 -8.64
C SER A 435 40.69 -19.67 -7.89
N VAL A 436 41.15 -20.72 -8.59
CA VAL A 436 42.39 -21.43 -8.20
C VAL A 436 43.00 -22.17 -9.40
N ASP A 437 44.30 -21.97 -9.59
CA ASP A 437 45.15 -22.40 -10.70
C ASP A 437 45.81 -23.78 -10.40
N ALA A 438 45.53 -24.78 -11.26
CA ALA A 438 46.35 -25.94 -11.70
C ALA A 438 46.89 -27.02 -10.71
N PRO A 439 47.28 -28.25 -11.18
CA PRO A 439 46.94 -28.98 -12.42
C PRO A 439 46.61 -30.51 -12.27
N ALA A 440 45.93 -31.03 -13.32
CA ALA A 440 46.01 -32.34 -14.01
C ALA A 440 46.21 -33.68 -13.24
N ASP A 441 45.29 -34.65 -13.44
CA ASP A 441 45.63 -35.94 -14.08
C ASP A 441 44.41 -36.74 -14.61
N GLU A 442 44.66 -37.41 -15.75
CA GLU A 442 44.02 -38.57 -16.42
C GLU A 442 42.49 -38.89 -16.39
N ALA A 443 41.90 -38.90 -17.60
CA ALA A 443 40.75 -39.73 -18.04
C ALA A 443 41.19 -41.21 -18.26
N PRO A 444 40.34 -42.25 -18.51
CA PRO A 444 39.10 -42.18 -19.32
C PRO A 444 37.92 -43.18 -19.08
N SER A 445 36.77 -42.83 -19.69
CA SER A 445 35.84 -43.63 -20.54
C SER A 445 35.12 -44.90 -20.04
N ALA A 446 33.78 -44.93 -20.25
CA ALA A 446 33.00 -45.87 -21.09
C ALA A 446 31.54 -45.97 -20.58
N ASP A 447 30.53 -45.55 -21.36
CA ASP A 447 29.58 -46.40 -22.13
C ASP A 447 28.58 -47.15 -21.20
N GLU A 448 27.27 -47.16 -21.36
CA GLU A 448 26.46 -47.43 -22.55
C GLU A 448 24.97 -47.33 -22.11
N ALA A 449 24.12 -46.61 -22.84
CA ALA A 449 22.67 -46.87 -22.90
C ALA A 449 22.46 -47.83 -24.09
N PRO A 450 21.31 -48.55 -24.32
CA PRO A 450 20.04 -47.84 -24.54
C PRO A 450 18.69 -48.64 -24.52
N VAL A 451 17.57 -47.89 -24.72
CA VAL A 451 16.33 -48.23 -25.50
C VAL A 451 15.38 -49.31 -24.91
N VAL A 452 14.04 -49.20 -24.84
CA VAL A 452 12.96 -49.01 -25.86
C VAL A 452 11.62 -48.68 -25.12
N ASP A 453 10.83 -47.67 -25.53
CA ASP A 453 9.56 -47.74 -26.34
C ASP A 453 8.34 -48.37 -25.61
N GLU A 454 7.07 -47.98 -25.72
CA GLU A 454 6.30 -47.03 -26.55
C GLU A 454 4.86 -46.99 -25.93
N ALA A 455 4.08 -45.92 -26.14
CA ALA A 455 2.63 -45.86 -25.90
C ALA A 455 1.86 -46.70 -26.99
N PRO A 456 0.50 -46.84 -27.08
CA PRO A 456 -0.55 -45.82 -26.88
C PRO A 456 -2.01 -46.27 -26.49
N ALA A 457 -2.85 -45.26 -26.19
CA ALA A 457 -4.27 -44.96 -26.51
C ALA A 457 -5.45 -45.98 -26.62
N ALA A 458 -6.59 -45.53 -26.03
CA ALA A 458 -7.98 -45.41 -26.57
C ALA A 458 -9.12 -46.43 -26.24
N GLU A 459 -10.25 -45.84 -25.76
CA GLU A 459 -11.72 -46.11 -25.92
C GLU A 459 -12.29 -47.53 -25.55
N ASP A 460 -13.51 -47.77 -25.02
CA ASP A 460 -14.81 -47.06 -24.98
C ASP A 460 -15.75 -47.71 -23.89
N ALA A 461 -16.89 -47.09 -23.57
CA ALA A 461 -17.85 -47.39 -22.46
C ALA A 461 -18.85 -48.57 -22.72
N PRO A 462 -19.79 -48.94 -21.79
CA PRO A 462 -21.10 -48.26 -21.73
C PRO A 462 -21.92 -48.23 -20.38
N VAL A 463 -22.72 -47.14 -20.21
CA VAL A 463 -24.17 -46.98 -19.85
C VAL A 463 -24.85 -47.80 -18.72
N VAL A 464 -25.64 -47.15 -17.81
CA VAL A 464 -27.12 -47.30 -17.55
C VAL A 464 -27.64 -46.28 -16.48
N ASP A 465 -28.46 -45.33 -16.94
CA ASP A 465 -29.77 -44.78 -16.47
C ASP A 465 -30.07 -44.10 -15.09
N GLU A 466 -31.03 -43.17 -15.19
CA GLU A 466 -31.52 -42.06 -14.34
C GLU A 466 -32.68 -42.47 -13.38
N PRO A 467 -33.20 -41.62 -12.44
CA PRO A 467 -34.15 -40.53 -12.81
C PRO A 467 -34.29 -39.28 -11.89
N ALA A 468 -34.66 -38.16 -12.54
CA ALA A 468 -35.69 -37.13 -12.23
C ALA A 468 -35.74 -36.34 -10.89
N GLU A 469 -35.32 -35.06 -10.96
CA GLU A 469 -36.01 -33.77 -10.72
C GLU A 469 -37.12 -33.59 -9.64
N GLU A 470 -36.93 -32.67 -8.67
CA GLU A 470 -37.76 -31.47 -8.32
C GLU A 470 -37.29 -30.75 -7.01
N PRO A 471 -37.72 -29.52 -6.63
CA PRO A 471 -36.86 -28.31 -6.62
C PRO A 471 -36.52 -27.71 -5.22
N VAL A 472 -35.47 -26.89 -5.17
CA VAL A 472 -35.02 -26.12 -3.99
C VAL A 472 -35.63 -24.69 -4.01
N PRO A 473 -36.16 -24.16 -2.89
CA PRO A 473 -37.05 -22.99 -2.88
C PRO A 473 -36.36 -21.61 -2.98
N ALA A 474 -37.11 -20.66 -3.56
CA ALA A 474 -36.78 -19.25 -3.75
C ALA A 474 -36.55 -18.44 -2.44
N PRO A 475 -35.74 -17.37 -2.47
CA PRO A 475 -35.43 -16.55 -1.30
C PRO A 475 -36.59 -15.64 -0.90
N LYS A 476 -36.89 -15.61 0.41
CA LYS A 476 -37.94 -14.80 1.03
C LYS A 476 -37.53 -13.32 1.11
N LYS A 477 -38.36 -12.46 0.52
CA LYS A 477 -38.35 -10.99 0.67
C LYS A 477 -38.45 -10.58 2.15
N LYS A 478 -37.46 -9.86 2.68
CA LYS A 478 -37.59 -9.09 3.93
C LYS A 478 -38.34 -7.79 3.65
N ARG A 479 -39.40 -7.54 4.43
CA ARG A 479 -40.25 -6.34 4.39
C ARG A 479 -39.52 -5.16 5.02
N ALA A 480 -39.63 -4.01 4.36
CA ALA A 480 -39.26 -2.70 4.90
C ALA A 480 -40.12 -2.31 6.11
N PRO A 481 -39.56 -1.63 7.13
CA PRO A 481 -40.35 -1.06 8.22
C PRO A 481 -41.08 0.21 7.78
N ALA A 482 -42.33 0.32 8.23
CA ALA A 482 -43.29 1.36 7.86
C ALA A 482 -42.99 2.71 8.53
N LYS A 483 -43.18 3.77 7.73
CA LYS A 483 -43.17 5.18 8.11
C LYS A 483 -44.16 5.47 9.25
N LYS A 484 -43.66 6.05 10.34
CA LYS A 484 -44.47 6.65 11.41
C LYS A 484 -44.75 8.11 11.04
N LYS A 485 -46.03 8.43 10.89
CA LYS A 485 -46.58 9.79 10.72
C LYS A 485 -46.38 10.56 12.02
N VAL A 486 -45.66 11.68 11.97
CA VAL A 486 -45.69 12.73 13.01
C VAL A 486 -46.25 14.00 12.36
N ALA A 487 -47.16 14.63 13.08
CA ALA A 487 -47.99 15.75 12.64
C ALA A 487 -47.20 17.07 12.59
N ALA A 488 -47.55 17.90 11.60
CA ALA A 488 -47.17 19.31 11.52
C ALA A 488 -47.95 20.17 12.52
N PRO A 489 -47.39 21.32 12.92
CA PRO A 489 -48.20 22.50 13.15
C PRO A 489 -47.78 23.69 12.26
N ALA A 490 -48.82 24.31 11.71
CA ALA A 490 -49.04 25.74 11.49
C ALA A 490 -48.03 26.57 10.68
N GLU A 491 -48.44 26.81 9.43
CA GLU A 491 -48.28 28.06 8.68
C GLU A 491 -48.65 29.29 9.54
N GLU A 492 -47.75 30.27 9.63
CA GLU A 492 -48.04 31.65 9.99
C GLU A 492 -47.81 32.50 8.73
N THR A 493 -48.89 33.08 8.21
CA THR A 493 -48.86 34.05 7.09
C THR A 493 -48.74 35.48 7.64
N PRO A 494 -48.28 36.44 6.82
CA PRO A 494 -47.54 37.61 7.28
C PRO A 494 -48.42 38.83 7.57
N ALA A 495 -47.91 39.73 8.42
CA ALA A 495 -48.42 41.09 8.58
C ALA A 495 -47.44 42.10 7.95
N ALA A 496 -48.02 43.01 7.18
CA ALA A 496 -47.40 44.13 6.50
C ALA A 496 -46.92 45.23 7.47
N GLU A 497 -45.80 45.87 7.16
CA GLU A 497 -45.71 47.31 6.77
C GLU A 497 -44.38 47.57 6.05
#